data_AF-A0A8T5LXY8-F1
#
_entry.id   AF-A0A8T5LXY8-F1
#
_cell.length_a   1.000
_cell.length_b   1.000
_cell.length_c   1.000
_cell.angle_alpha   90.00
_cell.angle_beta   90.00
_cell.angle_gamma   90.00
#
_symmetry.space_group_name_H-M   'P 1'
#
loop_
_entity.id
_entity.type
_entity.pdbx_description
1 polymer ?
#
loop_
_entity_poly.entity_id
_entity_poly.type
_entity_poly.pdbx_seq_one_letter_code
_entity_poly.pdbx_strand_id
1 'polypeptide(L)' 'MKRKVCRRCKIFVDEDLCPICKKDSFSTNWQGRIFIANHEKSFIAKEMDIHMNGEYTIKVR' A
#
# COMPACT_ATOMS: atom_id res chain seq x y z
N MET A 1 9.44 8.14 -12.80
CA MET A 1 8.28 7.24 -13.00
C MET A 1 7.20 7.56 -11.96
N LYS A 2 5.93 7.56 -12.35
CA LYS A 2 4.82 7.71 -11.38
C LYS A 2 4.67 6.40 -10.62
N ARG A 3 4.78 6.43 -9.30
CA ARG A 3 4.62 5.24 -8.46
C ARG A 3 3.19 4.71 -8.55
N LYS A 4 3.04 3.41 -8.80
CA LYS A 4 1.77 2.72 -8.87
C LYS A 4 1.38 2.24 -7.48
N VAL A 5 0.09 2.25 -7.19
CA VAL A 5 -0.46 1.80 -5.91
C VAL A 5 -1.61 0.85 -6.16
N CYS A 6 -1.66 -0.25 -5.41
CA CYS A 6 -2.78 -1.18 -5.49
C CYS A 6 -4.07 -0.52 -5.00
N ARG A 7 -5.15 -0.56 -5.80
CA ARG A 7 -6.44 0.03 -5.42
C ARG A 7 -7.09 -0.66 -4.22
N ARG A 8 -6.80 -1.95 -4.00
CA ARG A 8 -7.31 -2.73 -2.86
C ARG A 8 -6.41 -2.61 -1.64
N CYS A 9 -5.14 -2.97 -1.80
CA CYS A 9 -4.22 -3.11 -0.67
C CYS A 9 -3.53 -1.80 -0.30
N LYS A 10 -3.67 -0.75 -1.12
CA LYS A 10 -3.06 0.57 -0.93
C LYS A 10 -1.53 0.58 -0.83
N ILE A 11 -0.88 -0.56 -1.07
CA ILE A 11 0.58 -0.70 -1.10
C ILE A 11 1.16 -0.13 -2.39
N PHE A 12 2.32 0.50 -2.28
CA PHE A 12 3.12 0.87 -3.44
C PHE A 12 3.70 -0.37 -4.12
N VAL A 13 3.59 -0.44 -5.44
CA VAL A 13 4.01 -1.60 -6.23
C VAL A 13 4.89 -1.12 -7.37
N ASP A 14 6.06 -1.74 -7.50
CA ASP A 14 6.99 -1.51 -8.61
C ASP A 14 6.91 -2.62 -9.67
N GLU A 15 6.25 -3.73 -9.35
CA GLU A 15 6.02 -4.89 -10.22
C GLU A 15 4.68 -4.83 -10.99
N ASP A 16 4.46 -5.81 -11.87
CA ASP A 16 3.21 -5.96 -12.63
C ASP A 16 2.07 -6.59 -11.83
N LEU A 17 2.37 -7.20 -10.67
CA LEU A 17 1.38 -7.82 -9.79
C LEU A 17 1.55 -7.32 -8.35
N CYS A 18 0.43 -7.10 -7.66
CA CYS A 18 0.46 -6.73 -6.25
C CYS A 18 1.00 -7.88 -5.40
N PRO A 19 2.02 -7.68 -4.55
CA PRO A 19 2.57 -8.75 -3.71
C PRO A 19 1.57 -9.27 -2.67
N ILE A 20 0.55 -8.48 -2.32
CA ILE A 20 -0.46 -8.85 -1.32
C ILE A 20 -1.65 -9.57 -1.96
N CYS A 21 -2.29 -8.99 -2.98
CA CYS A 21 -3.51 -9.56 -3.57
C CYS A 21 -3.32 -10.23 -4.93
N LYS A 22 -2.11 -10.21 -5.49
CA LYS A 22 -1.76 -10.80 -6.81
C LYS A 22 -2.65 -10.32 -7.96
N LYS A 23 -3.16 -9.08 -7.85
CA LYS A 23 -3.92 -8.41 -8.92
C LYS A 23 -3.10 -7.29 -9.54
N ASP A 24 -3.44 -6.96 -10.77
CA ASP A 24 -2.87 -5.90 -11.62
C ASP A 24 -3.68 -4.58 -11.55
N SER A 25 -4.60 -4.46 -10.59
CA SER A 25 -5.43 -3.27 -10.43
C SER A 25 -4.71 -2.15 -9.68
N PHE A 26 -4.03 -1.30 -10.44
CA PHE A 26 -3.24 -0.18 -9.92
C PHE A 26 -3.82 1.19 -10.25
N SER A 27 -3.44 2.18 -9.45
CA SER A 27 -3.67 3.60 -9.73
C SER A 27 -2.39 4.40 -9.51
N THR A 28 -2.19 5.43 -10.33
CA THR A 28 -1.15 6.44 -10.12
C THR A 28 -1.70 7.69 -9.44
N ASN A 29 -3.01 7.76 -9.18
CA ASN A 29 -3.66 8.86 -8.48
C ASN A 29 -3.94 8.44 -7.04
N TRP A 30 -3.11 8.90 -6.12
CA TRP A 30 -3.16 8.56 -4.71
C TRP A 30 -2.77 9.77 -3.86
N GLN A 31 -3.22 9.81 -2.60
CA GLN A 31 -2.98 10.90 -1.68
C GLN A 31 -2.64 10.37 -0.28
N GLY A 32 -1.63 10.99 0.34
CA GLY A 32 -1.08 10.57 1.63
C GLY A 32 -0.12 9.39 1.47
N ARG A 33 1.01 9.40 2.19
CA ARG A 33 2.00 8.32 2.19
C ARG A 33 2.30 7.94 3.63
N ILE A 34 2.32 6.65 3.90
CA ILE A 34 2.65 6.07 5.20
C ILE A 34 3.72 5.02 4.97
N PHE A 35 4.77 5.04 5.76
CA PHE A 35 5.75 3.96 5.81
C PHE A 35 5.57 3.18 7.10
N ILE A 36 5.23 1.90 6.97
CA ILE A 36 5.11 0.98 8.10
C ILE A 36 6.43 0.23 8.25
N ALA A 37 7.23 0.64 9.24
CA ALA A 37 8.50 -0.01 9.55
C ALA A 37 8.33 -1.33 10.32
N ASN A 38 7.35 -1.40 11.22
CA ASN A 38 6.99 -2.60 11.97
C ASN A 38 5.47 -2.65 12.18
N HIS A 39 4.78 -3.50 11.42
CA HIS A 39 3.32 -3.63 11.48
C HIS A 39 2.83 -4.27 12.79
N GLU A 40 3.60 -5.16 13.41
CA GLU A 40 3.21 -5.83 14.66
C GLU A 40 3.12 -4.87 15.85
N LYS A 41 4.03 -3.88 15.88
CA LYS A 41 4.11 -2.87 16.95
C LYS A 41 3.40 -1.55 16.61
N SER A 42 3.01 -1.34 15.35
CA SER A 42 2.40 -0.08 14.92
C SER A 42 0.89 -0.08 15.16
N PHE A 43 0.42 0.87 15.95
CA PHE A 43 -1.01 1.14 16.12
C PHE A 43 -1.68 1.51 14.79
N ILE A 44 -1.02 2.36 13.98
CA ILE A 44 -1.52 2.78 12.67
C ILE A 44 -1.67 1.58 11.73
N ALA A 45 -0.72 0.63 11.76
CA ALA A 45 -0.82 -0.56 10.93
C ALA A 45 -2.03 -1.42 11.32
N LYS A 46 -2.31 -1.59 12.61
CA LYS A 46 -3.47 -2.33 13.11
C LYS A 46 -4.79 -1.67 12.71
N GLU A 47 -4.90 -0.35 12.88
CA GLU A 47 -6.09 0.42 12.46
C GLU A 47 -6.33 0.37 10.95
N MET A 48 -5.26 0.26 10.15
CA MET A 48 -5.33 0.16 8.69
C MET A 48 -5.42 -1.28 8.16
N ASP A 49 -5.49 -2.28 9.05
CA ASP A 49 -5.47 -3.71 8.70
C ASP A 49 -4.26 -4.10 7.82
N ILE A 50 -3.10 -3.54 8.15
CA ILE A 50 -1.83 -3.77 7.47
C ILE A 50 -1.07 -4.89 8.18
N HIS A 51 -0.81 -5.98 7.46
CA HIS A 51 -0.06 -7.15 7.96
C HIS A 51 1.34 -7.30 7.35
N MET A 52 1.82 -6.28 6.64
CA MET A 52 3.15 -6.30 6.03
C MET A 52 3.83 -4.94 6.17
N ASN A 53 5.15 -4.96 6.33
CA ASN A 53 5.94 -3.74 6.33
C ASN A 53 6.08 -3.22 4.90
N GLY A 54 6.12 -1.90 4.76
CA GLY A 54 6.27 -1.27 3.45
C GLY A 54 5.64 0.11 3.37
N GLU A 55 5.59 0.62 2.14
CA GLU A 55 4.96 1.89 1.84
C GLU A 55 3.51 1.70 1.42
N TYR A 56 2.62 2.49 2.03
CA TYR A 56 1.19 2.49 1.75
C TYR A 56 0.70 3.92 1.48
N THR A 57 -0.42 4.03 0.79
CA THR A 57 -1.18 5.28 0.65
C THR A 57 -2.40 5.30 1.56
N ILE A 58 -2.86 6.49 1.91
CA ILE A 58 -4.09 6.67 2.69
C ILE A 58 -5.32 6.54 1.76
N LYS A 59 -5.25 7.22 0.62
CA LYS A 59 -6.35 7.31 -0.36
C LYS A 59 -5.85 6.95 -1.76
N VAL A 60 -6.64 6.16 -2.48
CA VAL A 60 -6.46 5.86 -3.90
C VAL A 60 -7.69 6.39 -4.64
N ARG A 61 -7.50 6.99 -5.82
CA ARG A 61 -8.57 7.35 -6.76
C ARG A 61 -8.53 6.45 -7.99
#